data_AF-A0A1A2LG14-F1
#
_entry.id   AF-A0A1A2LG14-F1
#
_cell.length_a   1.000
_cell.length_b   1.000
_cell.length_c   1.000
_cell.angle_alpha   90.00
_cell.angle_beta   90.00
_cell.angle_gamma   90.00
#
_symmetry.space_group_name_H-M   'P 1'
#
loop_
_entity.id
_entity.type
_entity.pdbx_description
1 polymer ?
#
loop_
_entity_poly.entity_id
_entity_poly.type
_entity_poly.pdbx_seq_one_letter_code
_entity_poly.pdbx_strand_id
1 'polypeptide(L)'
;MPSDVEKLLAACDRDLGDPQRWFAPRGYPDSLALCVIDAIYSPGARYVTVEKIIARYRGYRGAQGADPETDGAEELLHNIAEVGGPEQWASQIGNRRPTSTAAGAPLKAVALAKVAEILVSLDVRNAEELRAVTADEGRCDEVKAAWCAVPGQRSGITWDYARMLARVPGVKADRMVLGYVCREVGAIDAGRAAELVRAVAEARGWNVIDLDHAIWRFESKRPYQRDVPA
;
A
#
# COMPACT_ATOMS: atom_id res chain seq x y z
N MET A 1 -4.48 -15.39 34.12
CA MET A 1 -5.01 -14.93 32.81
C MET A 1 -3.90 -14.17 32.12
N PRO A 2 -3.55 -14.49 30.86
CA PRO A 2 -2.56 -13.71 30.13
C PRO A 2 -3.08 -12.29 29.93
N SER A 3 -2.19 -11.32 30.09
CA SER A 3 -2.42 -9.91 29.76
C SER A 3 -2.69 -9.74 28.26
N ASP A 4 -3.28 -8.61 27.88
CA ASP A 4 -3.57 -8.35 26.46
C ASP A 4 -2.29 -8.25 25.62
N VAL A 5 -1.17 -7.80 26.21
CA VAL A 5 0.15 -7.82 25.55
C VAL A 5 0.60 -9.26 25.30
N GLU A 6 0.45 -10.16 26.27
CA GLU A 6 0.82 -11.57 26.09
C GLU A 6 -0.05 -12.27 25.06
N LYS A 7 -1.35 -11.99 25.02
CA LYS A 7 -2.27 -12.52 24.00
C LYS A 7 -1.88 -12.04 22.60
N LEU A 8 -1.67 -10.73 22.43
CA LEU A 8 -1.31 -10.16 21.14
C LEU A 8 0.07 -10.65 20.68
N LEU A 9 1.03 -10.75 21.59
CA LEU A 9 2.35 -11.31 21.29
C LEU A 9 2.27 -12.75 20.81
N ALA A 10 1.50 -13.60 21.48
CA ALA A 10 1.30 -14.99 21.07
C ALA A 10 0.65 -15.08 19.68
N ALA A 11 -0.26 -14.16 19.36
CA ALA A 11 -0.84 -14.07 18.03
C ALA A 11 0.21 -13.66 16.97
N CYS A 12 1.04 -12.66 17.25
CA CYS A 12 2.10 -12.23 16.34
C CYS A 12 3.10 -13.35 16.06
N ASP A 13 3.54 -14.09 17.08
CA ASP A 13 4.44 -15.25 16.91
C ASP A 13 3.81 -16.35 16.04
N ARG A 14 2.51 -16.60 16.24
CA ARG A 14 1.75 -17.60 15.49
C ARG A 14 1.57 -17.21 14.03
N ASP A 15 1.27 -15.94 13.77
CA ASP A 15 0.76 -15.48 12.48
C ASP A 15 1.85 -14.86 11.59
N LEU A 16 2.81 -14.14 12.17
CA LEU A 16 3.70 -13.24 11.41
C LEU A 16 5.08 -13.86 11.09
N GLY A 17 5.38 -15.06 11.59
CA GLY A 17 6.64 -15.74 11.31
C GLY A 17 7.88 -14.95 11.74
N ASP A 18 9.01 -15.21 11.10
CA ASP A 18 10.29 -14.53 11.34
C ASP A 18 10.26 -13.00 11.04
N PRO A 19 10.49 -12.15 12.05
CA PRO A 19 10.49 -10.69 11.93
C PRO A 19 11.62 -10.13 11.06
N GLN A 20 12.75 -10.82 10.93
CA GLN A 20 13.84 -10.36 10.06
C GLN A 20 13.47 -10.42 8.57
N ARG A 21 12.45 -11.22 8.26
CA ARG A 21 11.92 -11.37 6.90
C ARG A 21 10.74 -10.46 6.64
N TRP A 22 10.22 -9.73 7.62
CA TRP A 22 9.11 -8.81 7.39
C TRP A 22 9.46 -7.80 6.31
N PHE A 23 8.46 -7.43 5.51
CA PHE A 23 8.63 -6.32 4.60
C PHE A 23 8.75 -5.04 5.41
N ALA A 24 9.96 -4.49 5.50
CA ALA A 24 10.15 -3.13 6.01
C ALA A 24 9.59 -2.14 4.98
N PRO A 25 8.51 -1.39 5.30
CA PRO A 25 7.98 -0.40 4.39
C PRO A 25 8.95 0.79 4.38
N ARG A 26 9.85 0.85 3.39
CA ARG A 26 10.58 2.12 3.14
C ARG A 26 9.61 3.23 2.75
N GLY A 27 8.46 2.88 2.16
CA GLY A 27 7.49 3.82 1.60
C GLY A 27 8.09 4.62 0.44
N TYR A 28 7.29 5.53 -0.10
CA TYR A 28 7.71 6.49 -1.12
C TYR A 28 7.16 7.86 -0.70
N PRO A 29 7.74 8.50 0.34
CA PRO A 29 7.15 9.68 0.99
C PRO A 29 6.94 10.87 0.06
N ASP A 30 7.72 10.93 -1.02
CA ASP A 30 7.75 12.04 -1.97
C ASP A 30 7.30 11.64 -3.38
N SER A 31 7.06 10.33 -3.63
CA SER A 31 6.61 9.83 -4.94
C SER A 31 5.19 9.26 -4.84
N LEU A 32 4.21 10.05 -5.26
CA LEU A 32 2.84 9.57 -5.40
C LEU A 32 2.75 8.50 -6.48
N ALA A 33 3.50 8.64 -7.58
CA ALA A 33 3.53 7.64 -8.65
C ALA A 33 3.91 6.25 -8.12
N LEU A 34 5.00 6.14 -7.36
CA LEU A 34 5.44 4.87 -6.80
C LEU A 34 4.45 4.32 -5.76
N CYS A 35 3.82 5.19 -4.96
CA CYS A 35 2.75 4.79 -4.04
C CYS A 35 1.57 4.13 -4.77
N VAL A 36 1.09 4.76 -5.86
CA VAL A 36 -0.04 4.22 -6.64
C VAL A 36 0.37 2.93 -7.36
N ILE A 37 1.55 2.87 -7.97
CA ILE A 37 2.04 1.66 -8.66
C ILE A 37 2.10 0.48 -7.68
N ASP A 38 2.78 0.63 -6.55
CA ASP A 38 2.93 -0.44 -5.55
C ASP A 38 1.56 -0.85 -5.00
N ALA A 39 0.69 0.13 -4.70
CA ALA A 39 -0.65 -0.13 -4.19
C ALA A 39 -1.52 -0.95 -5.15
N ILE A 40 -1.57 -0.58 -6.43
CA ILE A 40 -2.39 -1.27 -7.44
C ILE A 40 -1.82 -2.65 -7.78
N TYR A 41 -0.49 -2.80 -7.83
CA TYR A 41 0.13 -4.05 -8.20
C TYR A 41 0.25 -5.07 -7.06
N SER A 42 0.23 -4.64 -5.81
CA SER A 42 0.38 -5.51 -4.63
C SER A 42 -0.71 -6.58 -4.41
N PRO A 43 -2.02 -6.33 -4.62
CA PRO A 43 -3.06 -7.35 -4.44
C PRO A 43 -2.82 -8.60 -5.30
N GLY A 44 -2.79 -9.78 -4.67
CA GLY A 44 -2.64 -11.07 -5.37
C GLY A 44 -1.30 -11.27 -6.08
N ALA A 45 -0.25 -10.51 -5.70
CA ALA A 45 1.07 -10.61 -6.31
C ALA A 45 2.13 -11.08 -5.31
N ARG A 46 3.11 -11.86 -5.81
CA ARG A 46 4.39 -12.03 -5.14
C ARG A 46 5.14 -10.70 -5.16
N TYR A 47 5.67 -10.26 -4.03
CA TYR A 47 6.27 -8.93 -3.91
C TYR A 47 7.45 -8.70 -4.87
N VAL A 48 8.25 -9.73 -5.13
CA VAL A 48 9.32 -9.71 -6.16
C VAL A 48 8.82 -9.31 -7.55
N THR A 49 7.53 -9.49 -7.85
CA THR A 49 6.93 -9.02 -9.10
C THR A 49 6.69 -7.51 -9.06
N VAL A 50 6.29 -6.96 -7.92
CA VAL A 50 6.05 -5.53 -7.70
C VAL A 50 7.38 -4.78 -7.71
N GLU A 51 8.41 -5.28 -7.01
CA GLU A 51 9.76 -4.70 -7.01
C GLU A 51 10.33 -4.56 -8.43
N LYS A 52 10.10 -5.56 -9.29
CA LYS A 52 10.51 -5.51 -10.69
C LYS A 52 9.78 -4.44 -11.49
N ILE A 53 8.50 -4.17 -11.20
CA ILE A 53 7.74 -3.09 -11.84
C ILE A 53 8.27 -1.73 -11.39
N ILE A 54 8.47 -1.55 -10.09
CA ILE A 54 9.04 -0.34 -9.50
C ILE A 54 10.43 -0.07 -10.09
N ALA A 55 11.29 -1.09 -10.17
CA ALA A 55 12.61 -0.97 -10.77
C ALA A 55 12.56 -0.59 -12.26
N ARG A 56 11.60 -1.14 -13.03
CA ARG A 56 11.42 -0.75 -14.44
C ARG A 56 10.92 0.68 -14.60
N TYR A 57 9.97 1.11 -13.77
CA TYR A 57 9.48 2.50 -13.78
C TYR A 57 10.63 3.47 -13.46
N ARG A 58 11.38 3.19 -12.39
CA ARG A 58 12.58 3.97 -12.01
C ARG A 58 13.60 4.01 -13.14
N GLY A 59 13.92 2.87 -13.73
CA GLY A 59 14.87 2.78 -14.83
C GLY A 59 14.42 3.57 -16.07
N TYR A 60 13.13 3.51 -16.39
CA TYR A 60 12.55 4.26 -17.51
C TYR A 60 12.67 5.76 -17.29
N ARG A 61 12.27 6.27 -16.11
CA ARG A 61 12.36 7.70 -15.76
C ARG A 61 13.80 8.19 -15.65
N GLY A 62 14.68 7.39 -15.04
CA GLY A 62 16.10 7.70 -14.96
C GLY A 62 16.78 7.80 -16.33
N ALA A 63 16.39 6.95 -17.30
CA ALA A 63 16.89 7.04 -18.67
C ALA A 63 16.49 8.35 -19.40
N GLN A 64 15.46 9.04 -18.90
CA GLN A 64 15.01 10.35 -19.38
C GLN A 64 15.62 11.52 -18.60
N GLY A 65 16.47 11.25 -17.61
CA GLY A 65 17.00 12.26 -16.70
C GLY A 65 15.97 12.81 -15.71
N ALA A 66 14.82 12.14 -15.55
CA ALA A 66 13.81 12.50 -14.55
C ALA A 66 14.05 11.77 -13.21
N ASP A 67 13.46 12.30 -12.14
CA ASP A 67 13.55 11.70 -10.80
C ASP A 67 12.26 10.95 -10.41
N PRO A 68 12.25 9.61 -10.43
CA PRO A 68 11.10 8.81 -10.03
C PRO A 68 10.71 8.92 -8.55
N GLU A 69 11.63 9.37 -7.69
CA GLU A 69 11.37 9.51 -6.26
C GLU A 69 10.55 10.75 -5.91
N THR A 70 10.32 11.65 -6.88
CA THR A 70 9.47 12.84 -6.72
C THR A 70 8.25 12.84 -7.64
N ASP A 71 8.06 11.79 -8.43
CA ASP A 71 7.00 11.73 -9.43
C ASP A 71 5.59 11.74 -8.81
N GLY A 72 4.73 12.58 -9.40
CA GLY A 72 3.33 12.73 -9.09
C GLY A 72 2.40 11.91 -10.00
N ALA A 73 1.10 12.16 -9.85
CA ALA A 73 0.07 11.55 -10.68
C ALA A 73 0.16 12.03 -12.15
N GLU A 74 0.53 13.28 -12.39
CA GLU A 74 0.68 13.83 -13.74
C GLU A 74 1.87 13.18 -14.47
N GLU A 75 3.01 13.03 -13.82
CA GLU A 75 4.17 12.37 -14.41
C GLU A 75 3.92 10.89 -14.68
N LEU A 76 3.15 10.22 -13.80
CA LEU A 76 2.68 8.85 -14.05
C LEU A 76 1.78 8.77 -15.29
N LEU A 77 0.82 9.68 -15.46
CA LEU A 77 -0.03 9.73 -16.66
C LEU A 77 0.76 10.03 -17.92
N HIS A 78 1.70 10.97 -17.85
CA HIS A 78 2.59 11.28 -18.95
C HIS A 78 3.38 10.04 -19.36
N ASN A 79 3.96 9.33 -18.40
CA ASN A 79 4.67 8.08 -18.65
C ASN A 79 3.77 7.01 -19.30
N ILE A 80 2.53 6.85 -18.83
CA ILE A 80 1.56 5.92 -19.44
C ILE A 80 1.24 6.33 -20.89
N ALA A 81 1.03 7.60 -21.16
CA ALA A 81 0.74 8.10 -22.50
C ALA A 81 1.94 7.92 -23.45
N GLU A 82 3.13 8.27 -22.99
CA GLU A 82 4.38 8.22 -23.75
C GLU A 82 4.73 6.79 -24.20
N VAL A 83 4.52 5.80 -23.34
CA VAL A 83 4.74 4.39 -23.72
C VAL A 83 3.66 3.84 -24.65
N GLY A 84 2.60 4.61 -24.96
CA GLY A 84 1.53 4.21 -25.87
C GLY A 84 0.24 3.73 -25.17
N GLY A 85 -0.01 4.14 -23.93
CA GLY A 85 -1.23 3.84 -23.17
C GLY A 85 -1.09 2.66 -22.20
N PRO A 86 -2.14 2.37 -21.40
CA PRO A 86 -2.07 1.43 -20.29
C PRO A 86 -1.78 -0.02 -20.72
N GLU A 87 -2.25 -0.46 -21.88
CA GLU A 87 -1.97 -1.81 -22.41
C GLU A 87 -0.49 -2.00 -22.76
N GLN A 88 0.12 -0.96 -23.32
CA GLN A 88 1.53 -0.98 -23.68
C GLN A 88 2.40 -0.78 -22.43
N TRP A 89 1.98 0.09 -21.51
CA TRP A 89 2.59 0.23 -20.18
C TRP A 89 2.62 -1.10 -19.42
N ALA A 90 1.52 -1.87 -19.46
CA ALA A 90 1.45 -3.20 -18.86
C ALA A 90 2.48 -4.18 -19.44
N SER A 91 2.90 -3.98 -20.68
CA SER A 91 3.82 -4.88 -21.38
C SER A 91 5.28 -4.45 -21.21
N GLN A 92 5.54 -3.15 -21.13
CA GLN A 92 6.90 -2.59 -21.03
C GLN A 92 7.37 -2.40 -19.57
N ILE A 93 6.53 -1.81 -18.72
CA ILE A 93 6.89 -1.44 -17.33
C ILE A 93 6.16 -2.32 -16.33
N GLY A 94 4.85 -2.46 -16.48
CA GLY A 94 4.00 -3.23 -15.58
C GLY A 94 4.10 -4.74 -15.77
N ASN A 95 2.93 -5.38 -15.65
CA ASN A 95 2.65 -6.68 -16.21
C ASN A 95 1.18 -6.71 -16.64
N ARG A 96 0.83 -7.69 -17.48
CA ARG A 96 -0.52 -7.88 -18.04
C ARG A 96 -1.49 -8.60 -17.09
N ARG A 97 -1.33 -8.46 -15.77
CA ARG A 97 -2.28 -9.06 -14.82
C ARG A 97 -3.60 -8.29 -14.80
N PRO A 98 -4.75 -9.01 -14.78
CA PRO A 98 -6.04 -8.39 -14.57
C PRO A 98 -6.21 -7.95 -13.12
N THR A 99 -7.20 -7.08 -12.87
CA THR A 99 -7.58 -6.65 -11.53
C THR A 99 -8.29 -7.73 -10.72
N SER A 100 -8.84 -8.76 -11.38
CA SER A 100 -9.44 -9.94 -10.74
C SER A 100 -9.40 -11.14 -11.69
N THR A 101 -9.83 -12.31 -11.21
CA THR A 101 -9.95 -13.54 -12.01
C THR A 101 -11.22 -13.61 -12.86
N ALA A 102 -12.13 -12.62 -12.74
CA ALA A 102 -13.36 -12.59 -13.53
C ALA A 102 -13.05 -12.41 -15.02
N ALA A 103 -13.82 -13.08 -15.88
CA ALA A 103 -13.71 -12.94 -17.33
C ALA A 103 -13.93 -11.47 -17.74
N GLY A 104 -13.04 -10.92 -18.55
CA GLY A 104 -13.11 -9.53 -19.01
C GLY A 104 -12.68 -8.48 -17.97
N ALA A 105 -12.13 -8.89 -16.81
CA ALA A 105 -11.58 -7.92 -15.85
C ALA A 105 -10.45 -7.10 -16.50
N PRO A 106 -10.45 -5.75 -16.34
CA PRO A 106 -9.44 -4.90 -16.95
C PRO A 106 -8.06 -5.20 -16.39
N LEU A 107 -7.01 -4.84 -17.14
CA LEU A 107 -5.64 -4.92 -16.66
C LEU A 107 -5.42 -4.00 -15.46
N LYS A 108 -4.52 -4.37 -14.56
CA LYS A 108 -4.07 -3.49 -13.46
C LYS A 108 -3.51 -2.18 -13.98
N ALA A 109 -2.85 -2.16 -15.13
CA ALA A 109 -2.37 -0.92 -15.76
C ALA A 109 -3.52 0.01 -16.18
N VAL A 110 -4.66 -0.53 -16.59
CA VAL A 110 -5.86 0.27 -16.90
C VAL A 110 -6.44 0.86 -15.61
N ALA A 111 -6.47 0.09 -14.52
CA ALA A 111 -6.87 0.62 -13.21
C ALA A 111 -5.88 1.68 -12.70
N LEU A 112 -4.57 1.48 -12.90
CA LEU A 112 -3.51 2.44 -12.57
C LEU A 112 -3.72 3.78 -13.27
N ALA A 113 -3.93 3.76 -14.60
CA ALA A 113 -4.21 4.97 -15.38
C ALA A 113 -5.45 5.70 -14.86
N LYS A 114 -6.57 4.99 -14.66
CA LYS A 114 -7.82 5.57 -14.14
C LYS A 114 -7.66 6.18 -12.76
N VAL A 115 -6.89 5.53 -11.87
CA VAL A 115 -6.60 6.08 -10.54
C VAL A 115 -5.78 7.36 -10.67
N ALA A 116 -4.75 7.39 -11.52
CA ALA A 116 -3.96 8.58 -11.73
C ALA A 116 -4.78 9.73 -12.33
N GLU A 117 -5.68 9.44 -13.29
CA GLU A 117 -6.65 10.41 -13.84
C GLU A 117 -7.56 11.00 -12.76
N ILE A 118 -8.10 10.14 -11.88
CA ILE A 118 -8.94 10.57 -10.75
C ILE A 118 -8.16 11.50 -9.81
N LEU A 119 -6.94 11.13 -9.44
CA LEU A 119 -6.11 11.92 -8.54
C LEU A 119 -5.83 13.31 -9.13
N VAL A 120 -5.46 13.39 -10.41
CA VAL A 120 -5.29 14.68 -11.10
C VAL A 120 -6.58 15.48 -11.14
N SER A 121 -7.72 14.84 -11.44
CA SER A 121 -9.03 15.52 -11.49
C SER A 121 -9.50 16.08 -10.15
N LEU A 122 -9.01 15.52 -9.04
CA LEU A 122 -9.33 15.93 -7.66
C LEU A 122 -8.22 16.78 -7.03
N ASP A 123 -7.28 17.25 -7.84
CA ASP A 123 -6.16 18.11 -7.41
C ASP A 123 -5.26 17.42 -6.36
N VAL A 124 -4.94 16.15 -6.61
CA VAL A 124 -4.02 15.31 -5.84
C VAL A 124 -2.86 14.87 -6.74
N ARG A 125 -2.00 15.82 -7.08
CA ARG A 125 -0.87 15.68 -8.00
C ARG A 125 0.33 15.01 -7.35
N ASN A 126 0.59 15.21 -6.07
CA ASN A 126 1.81 14.72 -5.41
C ASN A 126 1.54 14.16 -4.00
N ALA A 127 2.59 13.61 -3.37
CA ALA A 127 2.47 12.96 -2.07
C ALA A 127 2.13 13.94 -0.93
N GLU A 128 2.50 15.22 -1.06
CA GLU A 128 2.12 16.27 -0.12
C GLU A 128 0.62 16.58 -0.19
N GLU A 129 0.07 16.72 -1.40
CA GLU A 129 -1.36 16.94 -1.61
C GLU A 129 -2.18 15.73 -1.15
N LEU A 130 -1.69 14.50 -1.35
CA LEU A 130 -2.32 13.30 -0.78
C LEU A 130 -2.37 13.36 0.77
N ARG A 131 -1.29 13.82 1.40
CA ARG A 131 -1.23 14.03 2.85
C ARG A 131 -2.24 15.09 3.29
N ALA A 132 -2.32 16.22 2.58
CA ALA A 132 -3.25 17.30 2.88
C ALA A 132 -4.72 16.85 2.75
N VAL A 133 -5.07 16.16 1.66
CA VAL A 133 -6.40 15.58 1.44
C VAL A 133 -6.77 14.59 2.54
N THR A 134 -5.83 13.78 3.01
CA THR A 134 -6.11 12.79 4.05
C THR A 134 -6.39 13.45 5.41
N ALA A 135 -5.85 14.64 5.66
CA ALA A 135 -6.11 15.39 6.89
C ALA A 135 -7.49 16.09 6.91
N ASP A 136 -8.13 16.23 5.75
CA ASP A 136 -9.49 16.75 5.60
C ASP A 136 -10.47 15.57 5.39
N GLU A 137 -11.32 15.29 6.37
CA GLU A 137 -12.22 14.12 6.31
C GLU A 137 -13.15 14.14 5.08
N GLY A 138 -13.66 15.32 4.70
CA GLY A 138 -14.56 15.46 3.55
C GLY A 138 -13.84 15.17 2.23
N ARG A 139 -12.65 15.75 2.04
CA ARG A 139 -11.83 15.48 0.84
C ARG A 139 -11.31 14.04 0.82
N CYS A 140 -10.93 13.50 1.98
CA CYS A 140 -10.47 12.13 2.09
C CYS A 140 -11.55 11.13 1.64
N ASP A 141 -12.80 11.33 2.07
CA ASP A 141 -13.92 10.48 1.68
C ASP A 141 -14.27 10.62 0.19
N GLU A 142 -14.22 11.83 -0.36
CA GLU A 142 -14.41 12.06 -1.79
C GLU A 142 -13.37 11.31 -2.64
N VAL A 143 -12.08 11.50 -2.35
CA VAL A 143 -10.99 10.84 -3.10
C VAL A 143 -11.03 9.33 -2.91
N LYS A 144 -11.32 8.84 -1.70
CA LYS A 144 -11.51 7.41 -1.44
C LYS A 144 -12.67 6.84 -2.24
N ALA A 145 -13.81 7.54 -2.30
CA ALA A 145 -14.98 7.09 -3.05
C ALA A 145 -14.66 6.98 -4.55
N ALA A 146 -14.01 8.01 -5.12
CA ALA A 146 -13.58 8.00 -6.51
C ALA A 146 -12.57 6.86 -6.79
N TRP A 147 -11.56 6.68 -5.93
CA TRP A 147 -10.62 5.57 -6.03
C TRP A 147 -11.32 4.22 -6.01
N CYS A 148 -12.25 4.01 -5.07
CA CYS A 148 -13.00 2.76 -4.93
C CYS A 148 -13.93 2.47 -6.12
N ALA A 149 -14.33 3.48 -6.88
CA ALA A 149 -15.13 3.31 -8.09
C ALA A 149 -14.34 2.66 -9.24
N VAL A 150 -13.01 2.68 -9.19
CA VAL A 150 -12.16 2.02 -10.21
C VAL A 150 -12.31 0.50 -10.13
N PRO A 151 -12.51 -0.20 -11.27
CA PRO A 151 -12.59 -1.65 -11.28
C PRO A 151 -11.44 -2.35 -10.54
N GLY A 152 -11.80 -3.24 -9.62
CA GLY A 152 -10.85 -3.96 -8.76
C GLY A 152 -10.39 -3.22 -7.51
N GLN A 153 -10.81 -1.96 -7.29
CA GLN A 153 -10.40 -1.15 -6.14
C GLN A 153 -11.51 -0.94 -5.10
N ARG A 154 -12.69 -1.55 -5.30
CA ARG A 154 -13.90 -1.38 -4.48
C ARG A 154 -13.68 -1.55 -2.97
N SER A 155 -12.74 -2.40 -2.56
CA SER A 155 -12.51 -2.65 -1.14
C SER A 155 -11.84 -1.49 -0.40
N GLY A 156 -11.26 -0.52 -1.10
CA GLY A 156 -10.50 0.59 -0.52
C GLY A 156 -9.13 0.20 0.03
N ILE A 157 -8.76 -1.09 0.02
CA ILE A 157 -7.49 -1.55 0.61
C ILE A 157 -6.28 -0.97 -0.12
N THR A 158 -6.36 -0.76 -1.43
CA THR A 158 -5.28 -0.13 -2.21
C THR A 158 -5.16 1.36 -1.94
N TRP A 159 -6.27 2.04 -1.64
CA TRP A 159 -6.26 3.42 -1.16
C TRP A 159 -5.57 3.53 0.20
N ASP A 160 -5.95 2.67 1.15
CA ASP A 160 -5.36 2.67 2.49
C ASP A 160 -3.84 2.41 2.42
N TYR A 161 -3.42 1.50 1.54
CA TYR A 161 -2.01 1.20 1.33
C TYR A 161 -1.23 2.34 0.65
N ALA A 162 -1.82 3.02 -0.34
CA ALA A 162 -1.16 4.16 -0.98
C ALA A 162 -0.84 5.27 0.02
N ARG A 163 -1.76 5.55 0.97
CA ARG A 163 -1.52 6.52 2.06
C ARG A 163 -0.43 6.06 3.03
N MET A 164 -0.41 4.78 3.37
CA MET A 164 0.67 4.20 4.19
C MET A 164 2.02 4.37 3.49
N LEU A 165 2.11 4.06 2.20
CA LEU A 165 3.33 4.20 1.41
C LEU A 165 3.79 5.66 1.31
N ALA A 166 2.86 6.62 1.20
CA ALA A 166 3.14 8.05 1.20
C ALA A 166 3.49 8.61 2.60
N ARG A 167 3.57 7.75 3.62
CA ARG A 167 3.84 8.10 5.03
C ARG A 167 2.90 9.18 5.57
N VAL A 168 1.62 9.12 5.22
CA VAL A 168 0.64 10.05 5.79
C VAL A 168 0.61 9.88 7.32
N PRO A 169 0.95 10.92 8.12
CA PRO A 169 0.91 10.83 9.58
C PRO A 169 -0.51 10.59 10.06
N GLY A 170 -0.70 9.71 11.04
CA GLY A 170 -2.03 9.49 11.62
C GLY A 170 -2.93 8.55 10.82
N VAL A 171 -2.36 7.65 9.99
CA VAL A 171 -2.97 6.33 9.81
C VAL A 171 -2.96 5.66 11.18
N LYS A 172 -3.95 6.03 12.02
CA LYS A 172 -4.38 5.32 13.23
C LYS A 172 -4.36 3.84 12.89
N ALA A 173 -3.98 2.97 13.84
CA ALA A 173 -3.98 1.51 13.69
C ALA A 173 -5.04 1.13 12.66
N ASP A 174 -4.59 0.83 11.44
CA ASP A 174 -5.44 0.74 10.25
C ASP A 174 -6.61 -0.19 10.63
N ARG A 175 -7.81 0.00 10.06
CA ARG A 175 -8.96 -0.89 10.35
C ARG A 175 -8.57 -2.37 10.35
N MET A 176 -7.59 -2.75 9.51
CA MET A 176 -6.96 -4.07 9.52
C MET A 176 -6.19 -4.37 10.83
N VAL A 177 -5.24 -3.52 11.24
CA VAL A 177 -4.48 -3.69 12.49
C VAL A 177 -5.40 -3.65 13.70
N LEU A 178 -6.35 -2.71 13.76
CA LEU A 178 -7.36 -2.69 14.81
C LEU A 178 -8.19 -3.99 14.81
N GLY A 179 -8.61 -4.47 13.64
CA GLY A 179 -9.32 -5.73 13.51
C GLY A 179 -8.52 -6.94 14.01
N TYR A 180 -7.22 -7.01 13.69
CA TYR A 180 -6.29 -8.02 14.19
C TYR A 180 -6.23 -7.98 15.72
N VAL A 181 -5.96 -6.81 16.30
CA VAL A 181 -5.84 -6.67 17.75
C VAL A 181 -7.16 -7.01 18.44
N CYS A 182 -8.28 -6.48 17.96
CA CYS A 182 -9.61 -6.72 18.53
C CYS A 182 -10.01 -8.21 18.51
N ARG A 183 -9.56 -8.97 17.52
CA ARG A 183 -9.81 -10.42 17.47
C ARG A 183 -9.11 -11.17 18.61
N GLU A 184 -7.91 -10.74 18.99
CA GLU A 184 -7.10 -11.46 19.98
C GLU A 184 -7.35 -10.98 21.41
N VAL A 185 -7.68 -9.69 21.61
CA VAL A 185 -7.80 -9.08 22.95
C VAL A 185 -9.21 -8.59 23.29
N GLY A 186 -10.13 -8.59 22.33
CA GLY A 186 -11.49 -8.05 22.47
C GLY A 186 -11.63 -6.61 21.97
N ALA A 187 -12.87 -6.11 21.96
CA ALA A 187 -13.19 -4.80 21.39
C ALA A 187 -12.50 -3.65 22.15
N ILE A 188 -11.68 -2.89 21.44
CA ILE A 188 -10.97 -1.71 21.93
C ILE A 188 -10.98 -0.61 20.87
N ASP A 189 -10.61 0.61 21.25
CA ASP A 189 -10.43 1.70 20.28
C ASP A 189 -9.05 1.64 19.59
N ALA A 190 -8.90 2.44 18.52
CA ALA A 190 -7.68 2.50 17.73
C ALA A 190 -6.46 3.02 18.50
N GLY A 191 -6.67 3.89 19.49
CA GLY A 191 -5.59 4.42 20.34
C GLY A 191 -5.02 3.30 21.20
N ARG A 192 -5.90 2.56 21.87
CA ARG A 192 -5.51 1.42 22.70
C ARG A 192 -4.88 0.29 21.87
N ALA A 193 -5.37 0.05 20.66
CA ALA A 193 -4.76 -0.92 19.74
C ALA A 193 -3.32 -0.53 19.38
N ALA A 194 -3.08 0.75 19.06
CA ALA A 194 -1.74 1.26 18.75
C ALA A 194 -0.78 1.14 19.97
N GLU A 195 -1.27 1.39 21.18
CA GLU A 195 -0.49 1.19 22.41
C GLU A 195 -0.09 -0.28 22.60
N LEU A 196 -1.01 -1.22 22.36
CA LEU A 196 -0.73 -2.65 22.48
C LEU A 196 0.30 -3.11 21.44
N VAL A 197 0.18 -2.68 20.18
CA VAL A 197 1.16 -2.98 19.13
C VAL A 197 2.54 -2.44 19.51
N ARG A 198 2.62 -1.21 20.05
CA ARG A 198 3.88 -0.63 20.54
C ARG A 198 4.47 -1.44 21.70
N ALA A 199 3.64 -1.82 22.68
CA ALA A 199 4.09 -2.61 23.82
C ALA A 199 4.62 -4.00 23.39
N VAL A 200 3.97 -4.66 22.42
CA VAL A 200 4.45 -5.93 21.85
C VAL A 200 5.79 -5.74 21.12
N ALA A 201 5.92 -4.68 20.32
CA ALA A 201 7.16 -4.37 19.63
C ALA A 201 8.31 -4.12 20.63
N GLU A 202 8.07 -3.32 21.68
CA GLU A 202 9.04 -3.06 22.75
C GLU A 202 9.42 -4.35 23.49
N ALA A 203 8.46 -5.20 23.85
CA ALA A 203 8.71 -6.44 24.55
C ALA A 203 9.58 -7.44 23.78
N ARG A 204 9.58 -7.39 22.44
CA ARG A 204 10.39 -8.25 21.56
C ARG A 204 11.57 -7.57 20.89
N GLY A 205 11.75 -6.27 21.12
CA GLY A 205 12.77 -5.47 20.42
C GLY A 205 12.52 -5.38 18.92
N TRP A 206 11.26 -5.49 18.47
CA TRP A 206 10.89 -5.33 17.08
C TRP A 206 10.69 -3.86 16.73
N ASN A 207 10.88 -3.52 15.45
CA ASN A 207 10.48 -2.21 14.97
C ASN A 207 8.95 -2.15 14.90
N VAL A 208 8.36 -1.17 15.59
CA VAL A 208 6.89 -1.00 15.65
C VAL A 208 6.25 -0.76 14.28
N ILE A 209 6.94 -0.07 13.37
CA ILE A 209 6.46 0.19 12.01
C ILE A 209 6.46 -1.11 11.19
N ASP A 210 7.51 -1.91 11.33
CA ASP A 210 7.61 -3.20 10.63
C ASP A 210 6.55 -4.19 11.15
N LEU A 211 6.28 -4.19 12.46
CA LEU A 211 5.21 -4.98 13.07
C LEU A 211 3.82 -4.56 12.57
N ASP A 212 3.51 -3.27 12.62
CA ASP A 212 2.23 -2.72 12.16
C ASP A 212 1.97 -3.09 10.69
N HIS A 213 2.99 -2.91 9.84
CA HIS A 213 2.92 -3.27 8.43
C HIS A 213 2.81 -4.79 8.21
N ALA A 214 3.51 -5.61 9.00
CA ALA A 214 3.40 -7.07 8.93
C ALA A 214 1.97 -7.53 9.28
N ILE A 215 1.39 -7.00 10.36
CA ILE A 215 -0.02 -7.25 10.74
C ILE A 215 -0.96 -6.83 9.61
N TRP A 216 -0.78 -5.64 9.07
CA TRP A 216 -1.62 -5.13 7.99
C TRP A 216 -1.54 -6.02 6.73
N ARG A 217 -0.33 -6.45 6.35
CA ARG A 217 -0.14 -7.36 5.19
C ARG A 217 -0.78 -8.71 5.46
N PHE A 218 -0.64 -9.24 6.68
CA PHE A 218 -1.28 -10.49 7.09
C PHE A 218 -2.81 -10.42 6.97
N GLU A 219 -3.45 -9.43 7.62
CA GLU A 219 -4.91 -9.25 7.60
C GLU A 219 -5.46 -9.04 6.19
N SER A 220 -4.69 -8.34 5.37
CA SER A 220 -5.06 -8.08 3.98
C SER A 220 -4.69 -9.22 3.01
N LYS A 221 -4.29 -10.39 3.55
CA LYS A 221 -3.94 -11.62 2.81
C LYS A 221 -2.83 -11.40 1.78
N ARG A 222 -1.86 -10.57 2.12
CA ARG A 222 -0.66 -10.29 1.32
C ARG A 222 0.54 -11.01 1.91
N PRO A 223 1.57 -11.32 1.09
CA PRO A 223 2.84 -11.78 1.63
C PRO A 223 3.36 -10.74 2.62
N TYR A 224 3.61 -11.15 3.86
CA TYR A 224 4.16 -10.30 4.93
C TYR A 224 5.64 -10.60 5.20
N GLN A 225 6.16 -11.69 4.65
CA GLN A 225 7.59 -12.05 4.67
C GLN A 225 8.19 -12.10 3.27
N ARG A 226 9.46 -11.71 3.17
CA ARG A 226 10.32 -11.91 1.99
C ARG A 226 10.65 -13.39 1.84
N ASP A 227 10.65 -13.86 0.60
CA ASP A 227 11.20 -15.17 0.26
C ASP A 227 12.72 -15.13 0.51
N VAL A 228 13.27 -16.17 1.15
CA VAL A 228 14.73 -16.35 1.20
C VAL A 228 15.16 -16.74 -0.22
N PRO A 229 16.19 -16.10 -0.81
CA PRO A 229 16.77 -16.62 -2.05
C PRO A 229 17.17 -18.09 -1.79
N ALA A 230 16.66 -18.99 -2.63
CA ALA A 230 17.11 -20.38 -2.64
C ALA A 230 18.61 -20.45 -2.99
#